data_AF-A0A952ADW3-F1
#
_entry.id   AF-A0A952ADW3-F1
#
_cell.length_a   1.000
_cell.length_b   1.000
_cell.length_c   1.000
_cell.angle_alpha   90.00
_cell.angle_beta   90.00
_cell.angle_gamma   90.00
#
_symmetry.space_group_name_H-M   'P 1'
#
loop_
_entity.id
_entity.type
_entity.pdbx_description
1 polymer ?
#
loop_
_entity_poly.entity_id
_entity_poly.type
_entity_poly.pdbx_seq_one_letter_code
_entity_poly.pdbx_strand_id
1 'polypeptide(L)'
;MVELIVKAHQAKRQLGLDGKPPSAPADLGYRERNHLARLARLSFLAPDIVRAILEGTQPASLQSKRLYRMADLPADWSHQRAMLGVA
;
A
#
# COMPACT_ATOMS: atom_id res chain seq x y z
N MET A 1 11.09 2.20 3.54
CA MET A 1 9.98 2.52 2.62
C MET A 1 9.81 1.45 1.54
N VAL A 2 10.86 1.10 0.80
CA VAL A 2 10.78 0.06 -0.26
C VAL A 2 10.21 -1.27 0.24
N GLU A 3 10.68 -1.77 1.39
CA GLU A 3 10.16 -3.01 1.99
C GLU A 3 8.65 -2.97 2.25
N LEU A 4 8.10 -1.80 2.62
CA LEU A 4 6.66 -1.63 2.84
C LEU A 4 5.88 -1.79 1.53
N ILE A 5 6.41 -1.26 0.42
CA ILE A 5 5.80 -1.42 -0.91
C ILE A 5 5.85 -2.89 -1.35
N VAL A 6 6.98 -3.57 -1.12
CA VAL A 6 7.09 -5.02 -1.39
C VAL A 6 6.01 -5.81 -0.62
N LYS A 7 5.89 -5.56 0.69
CA LYS A 7 4.88 -6.19 1.55
C LYS A 7 3.45 -5.86 1.09
N ALA A 8 3.21 -4.64 0.61
CA ALA A 8 1.92 -4.25 0.07
C ALA A 8 1.51 -5.06 -1.16
N HIS A 9 2.42 -5.20 -2.13
CA HIS A 9 2.16 -6.01 -3.33
C HIS A 9 2.05 -7.51 -3.02
N GLN A 10 2.81 -8.02 -2.04
CA GLN A 10 2.64 -9.39 -1.55
C GLN A 10 1.25 -9.60 -0.93
N ALA A 11 0.81 -8.69 -0.07
CA ALA A 11 -0.52 -8.73 0.54
C ALA A 11 -1.64 -8.66 -0.51
N LYS A 12 -1.48 -7.84 -1.56
CA LYS A 12 -2.41 -7.80 -2.70
C LYS A 12 -2.61 -9.18 -3.33
N ARG A 13 -1.51 -9.90 -3.59
CA ARG A 13 -1.54 -11.28 -4.13
C ARG A 13 -2.13 -12.29 -3.16
N GLN A 14 -1.74 -12.20 -1.89
CA GLN A 14 -2.27 -13.08 -0.84
C GLN A 14 -3.80 -12.99 -0.73
N LEU A 15 -4.35 -11.80 -0.93
CA LEU A 15 -5.79 -11.55 -0.94
C LEU A 15 -6.46 -11.76 -2.32
N GLY A 16 -5.73 -12.12 -3.37
CA GLY A 16 -6.27 -12.29 -4.73
C GLY A 16 -6.74 -10.99 -5.39
N LEU A 17 -6.29 -9.83 -4.88
CA LEU A 17 -6.67 -8.51 -5.41
C LEU A 17 -5.92 -8.15 -6.71
N ASP A 18 -5.08 -9.05 -7.21
CA ASP A 18 -4.42 -8.99 -8.52
C ASP A 18 -5.17 -9.79 -9.60
N GLY A 19 -6.38 -10.27 -9.31
CA GLY A 19 -7.20 -11.05 -10.24
C GLY A 19 -6.86 -12.54 -10.28
N LYS A 20 -5.94 -12.99 -9.43
CA LYS A 20 -5.60 -14.40 -9.24
C LYS A 20 -6.31 -14.96 -8.00
N PRO A 21 -6.47 -16.30 -7.89
CA PRO A 21 -6.98 -16.90 -6.66
C PRO A 21 -6.13 -16.47 -5.44
N PRO A 22 -6.75 -16.15 -4.29
CA PRO A 22 -6.02 -15.83 -3.06
C PRO A 22 -5.05 -16.95 -2.69
N SER A 23 -3.80 -16.60 -2.39
CA SER A 23 -2.80 -17.56 -1.89
C SER A 23 -2.76 -17.65 -0.36
N ALA A 24 -3.47 -16.76 0.34
CA ALA A 24 -3.62 -16.84 1.77
C ALA A 24 -4.56 -17.99 2.19
N PRO A 25 -4.37 -18.59 3.38
CA PRO A 25 -5.29 -19.58 3.93
C PRO A 25 -6.72 -19.04 4.04
N ALA A 26 -7.72 -19.88 3.74
CA ALA A 26 -9.12 -19.49 3.81
C ALA A 26 -9.60 -19.19 5.25
N ASP A 27 -8.94 -19.81 6.24
CA ASP A 27 -9.24 -19.76 7.67
C ASP A 27 -8.44 -18.67 8.43
N LEU A 28 -7.83 -17.71 7.73
CA LEU A 28 -7.12 -16.59 8.36
C LEU A 28 -7.96 -15.91 9.45
N GLY A 29 -7.36 -15.70 10.62
CA GLY A 29 -7.96 -14.93 11.70
C GLY A 29 -8.27 -13.49 11.29
N TYR A 30 -9.17 -12.86 12.05
CA TYR A 30 -9.62 -11.48 11.80
C TYR A 30 -8.45 -10.47 11.81
N ARG A 31 -7.47 -10.66 12.70
CA ARG A 31 -6.33 -9.73 12.85
C ARG A 31 -5.40 -9.84 11.66
N GLU A 32 -5.11 -11.05 11.21
CA GLU A 32 -4.24 -11.34 10.07
C GLU A 32 -4.88 -10.82 8.78
N ARG A 33 -6.18 -11.08 8.56
CA ARG A 33 -6.92 -10.53 7.41
C ARG A 33 -6.90 -9.00 7.38
N ASN A 34 -7.12 -8.34 8.52
CA ASN A 34 -7.06 -6.88 8.60
C ASN A 34 -5.66 -6.32 8.35
N HIS A 35 -4.62 -7.01 8.83
CA HIS A 35 -3.24 -6.64 8.56
C HIS A 35 -2.92 -6.70 7.06
N LEU A 36 -3.29 -7.80 6.40
CA LEU A 36 -3.14 -7.96 4.95
C LEU A 36 -3.92 -6.90 4.18
N ALA A 37 -5.18 -6.64 4.55
CA ALA A 37 -6.00 -5.62 3.88
C ALA A 37 -5.41 -4.21 4.05
N ARG A 38 -4.81 -3.91 5.20
CA ARG A 38 -4.09 -2.64 5.43
C ARG A 38 -2.84 -2.52 4.55
N LEU A 39 -2.06 -3.59 4.42
CA LEU A 39 -0.89 -3.59 3.54
C LEU A 39 -1.29 -3.49 2.07
N ALA A 40 -2.26 -4.30 1.63
CA ALA A 40 -2.67 -4.37 0.23
C ALA A 40 -3.19 -3.03 -0.30
N ARG A 41 -3.80 -2.19 0.53
CA ARG A 41 -4.20 -0.82 0.15
C ARG A 41 -3.03 0.00 -0.41
N LEU A 42 -1.83 -0.16 0.14
CA LEU A 42 -0.66 0.59 -0.30
C LEU A 42 -0.14 0.14 -1.68
N SER A 43 -0.60 -1.00 -2.20
CA SER A 43 -0.24 -1.47 -3.55
C SER A 43 -0.99 -0.71 -4.66
N PHE A 44 -1.94 0.15 -4.29
CA PHE A 44 -2.74 0.99 -5.19
C PHE A 44 -2.28 2.45 -5.19
N LEU A 45 -1.07 2.72 -4.70
CA LEU A 45 -0.47 4.05 -4.81
C LEU A 45 -0.26 4.44 -6.27
N ALA A 46 -0.36 5.74 -6.53
CA ALA A 46 -0.05 6.31 -7.83
C ALA A 46 1.39 5.91 -8.26
N PRO A 47 1.62 5.57 -9.54
CA PRO A 47 2.92 5.08 -10.00
C PRO A 47 4.11 6.00 -9.71
N ASP A 48 3.89 7.32 -9.78
CA ASP A 48 4.87 8.36 -9.46
C ASP A 48 5.22 8.42 -7.96
N ILE A 49 4.26 8.15 -7.07
CA ILE A 49 4.52 8.02 -5.63
C ILE A 49 5.38 6.79 -5.35
N VAL A 50 5.07 5.67 -6.02
CA VAL A 50 5.89 4.46 -5.92
C VAL A 50 7.29 4.73 -6.45
N ARG A 51 7.42 5.42 -7.58
CA ARG A 51 8.72 5.84 -8.12
C ARG A 51 9.50 6.69 -7.13
N ALA A 52 8.88 7.73 -6.56
CA ALA A 52 9.53 8.59 -5.58
C ALA A 52 10.04 7.81 -4.37
N ILE A 53 9.28 6.80 -3.91
CA ILE A 53 9.67 5.88 -2.84
C ILE A 53 10.89 5.02 -3.20
N LEU A 54 10.93 4.52 -4.44
CA LEU A 54 12.03 3.68 -4.92
C LEU A 54 13.31 4.49 -5.13
N GLU A 55 13.18 5.73 -5.60
CA GLU A 55 14.29 6.66 -5.85
C GLU A 55 14.76 7.37 -4.57
N GLY A 56 13.99 7.29 -3.48
CA GLY A 56 14.29 8.01 -2.24
C GLY A 56 13.99 9.51 -2.31
N THR A 57 13.26 9.95 -3.35
CA THR A 57 12.87 11.34 -3.61
C THR A 57 11.52 11.70 -3.01
N GLN A 58 10.88 10.79 -2.27
CA GLN A 58 9.62 11.08 -1.59
C GLN A 58 9.77 12.20 -0.54
N PRO A 59 8.72 13.00 -0.29
CA PRO A 59 8.73 14.03 0.74
C PRO A 59 9.13 13.49 2.11
N ALA A 60 9.88 14.27 2.91
CA ALA A 60 10.28 13.86 4.26
C ALA A 60 9.09 13.61 5.22
N SER A 61 7.93 14.21 4.93
CA SER A 61 6.67 13.97 5.63
C SER A 61 6.04 12.61 5.28
N LEU A 62 6.47 11.94 4.21
CA LEU A 62 6.00 10.64 3.76
C LEU A 62 6.85 9.50 4.34
N GLN A 63 6.53 9.12 5.57
CA GLN A 63 7.21 8.04 6.29
C GLN A 63 6.42 6.72 6.28
N SER A 64 7.13 5.58 6.38
CA SER A 64 6.53 4.23 6.34
C SER A 64 5.39 4.07 7.35
N LYS A 65 5.60 4.55 8.58
CA LYS A 65 4.64 4.48 9.67
C LYS A 65 3.40 5.34 9.41
N ARG A 66 3.57 6.52 8.82
CA ARG A 66 2.46 7.41 8.45
C ARG A 66 1.63 6.78 7.35
N LEU A 67 2.30 6.30 6.29
CA LEU A 67 1.64 5.64 5.16
C LEU A 67 0.88 4.38 5.59
N TYR A 68 1.50 3.51 6.40
CA TYR A 68 0.86 2.29 6.89
C TYR A 68 -0.35 2.55 7.81
N ARG A 69 -0.32 3.64 8.59
CA ARG A 69 -1.42 4.00 9.50
C ARG A 69 -2.55 4.76 8.82
N MET A 70 -2.35 5.18 7.57
CA MET A 70 -3.35 5.93 6.81
C MET A 70 -4.54 5.01 6.50
N ALA A 71 -5.67 5.28 7.16
CA ALA A 71 -6.89 4.49 6.98
C ALA A 71 -7.56 4.81 5.63
N ASP A 72 -7.57 6.09 5.26
CA ASP A 72 -8.33 6.64 4.13
C ASP A 72 -7.39 7.01 2.99
N LEU A 73 -6.68 6.01 2.43
CA LEU A 73 -5.94 6.23 1.18
C LEU A 73 -6.97 6.32 0.02
N PRO A 74 -7.13 7.48 -0.63
CA PRO A 74 -8.13 7.67 -1.68
C PRO A 74 -7.78 6.82 -2.90
N ALA A 75 -8.80 6.34 -3.63
CA ALA A 75 -8.60 5.63 -4.89
C ALA A 75 -8.14 6.57 -6.02
N ASP A 76 -8.56 7.84 -5.99
CA ASP A 76 -8.15 8.85 -6.95
C ASP A 76 -6.68 9.24 -6.74
N TRP A 77 -5.87 9.12 -7.80
CA TRP A 77 -4.43 9.40 -7.73
C TRP A 77 -4.10 10.88 -7.57
N SER A 78 -4.93 11.79 -8.09
CA SER A 78 -4.72 13.23 -7.90
C SER A 78 -4.89 13.61 -6.43
N HIS A 79 -5.88 13.03 -5.76
CA HIS A 79 -6.05 13.16 -4.31
C HIS A 79 -4.91 12.50 -3.52
N GLN A 80 -4.40 11.33 -3.95
CA GLN A 80 -3.24 10.73 -3.31
C GLN A 80 -2.01 11.66 -3.37
N ARG A 81 -1.72 12.21 -4.54
CA ARG A 81 -0.63 13.16 -4.78
C ARG A 81 -0.72 14.37 -3.85
N ALA A 82 -1.88 15.04 -3.85
CA ALA A 82 -2.13 16.19 -2.98
C ALA A 82 -1.97 15.84 -1.48
N MET A 83 -2.53 14.71 -1.05
CA MET A 83 -2.49 14.29 0.37
C MET A 83 -1.08 13.85 0.83
N LEU A 84 -0.29 13.27 -0.07
CA LEU A 84 1.03 12.73 0.22
C LEU A 84 2.17 13.70 -0.12
N GLY A 85 1.84 14.84 -0.75
CA GLY A 85 2.79 15.90 -1.10
C GLY A 85 3.70 15.55 -2.28
N VAL A 86 3.23 14.68 -3.18
CA VAL A 86 3.96 14.27 -4.39
C VAL A 86 3.33 15.02 -5.56
N ALA A 87 4.16 15.74 -6.34
CA ALA A 87 3.77 16.53 -7.49
C ALA A 87 4.23 15.86 -8.79
#